data_AF-V4B2S0-F1
#
_entry.id   AF-V4B2S0-F1
#
_cell.length_a   1.000
_cell.length_b   1.000
_cell.length_c   1.000
_cell.angle_alpha   90.00
_cell.angle_beta   90.00
_cell.angle_gamma   90.00
#
_symmetry.space_group_name_H-M   'P 1'
#
loop_
_entity.id
_entity.type
_entity.pdbx_description
1 polymer ?
#
loop_
_entity_poly.entity_id
_entity_poly.type
_entity_poly.pdbx_seq_one_letter_code
_entity_poly.pdbx_strand_id
1 'polypeptide(L)'
;MNNFIHVINGFYKPKIYYTDTDSLYISSSNWDKLNEAGLVSENEYCKGKNDYGDGGIIFGLYLAPKVKYNIILTSDGVLKEKKTFKGYKKTFKGYSNDKISVDDYIQLASGHDASNEFKKPWEKSFTNGVVIPKDK
;
A
#
# COMPACT_ATOMS: atom_id res chain seq x y z
N MET A 1 0.05 13.02 -10.82
CA MET A 1 -1.43 12.98 -10.83
C MET A 1 -2.02 13.40 -12.18
N ASN A 2 -1.65 14.57 -12.73
CA ASN A 2 -2.32 15.17 -13.90
C ASN A 2 -2.41 14.25 -15.13
N ASN A 3 -1.33 13.54 -15.48
CA ASN A 3 -1.34 12.62 -16.63
C ASN A 3 -2.41 11.52 -16.51
N PHE A 4 -2.64 10.99 -15.30
CA PHE A 4 -3.68 10.00 -15.04
C PHE A 4 -5.07 10.61 -15.22
N ILE A 5 -5.29 11.79 -14.65
CA ILE A 5 -6.59 12.50 -14.70
C ILE A 5 -6.96 12.83 -16.15
N HIS A 6 -6.01 13.27 -16.98
CA HIS A 6 -6.27 13.53 -18.40
C HIS A 6 -6.66 12.27 -19.16
N VAL A 7 -5.89 11.17 -19.03
CA VAL A 7 -6.14 9.92 -19.76
C VAL A 7 -7.51 9.31 -19.41
N ILE A 8 -7.89 9.34 -18.14
CA ILE A 8 -9.18 8.78 -17.70
C ILE A 8 -10.34 9.75 -17.83
N ASN A 9 -10.08 10.95 -18.35
CA ASN A 9 -11.04 12.05 -18.41
C ASN A 9 -11.66 12.38 -17.03
N GLY A 10 -10.83 12.34 -15.98
CA GLY A 10 -11.27 12.41 -14.59
C GLY A 10 -11.91 13.74 -14.20
N PHE A 11 -11.57 14.83 -14.89
CA PHE A 11 -12.22 16.14 -14.68
C PHE A 11 -13.70 16.13 -15.08
N TYR A 12 -14.03 15.50 -16.22
CA TYR A 12 -15.39 15.53 -16.77
C TYR A 12 -16.19 14.26 -16.43
N LYS A 13 -15.52 13.15 -16.09
CA LYS A 13 -16.13 11.88 -15.70
C LYS A 13 -15.44 11.34 -14.43
N PRO A 14 -15.72 11.92 -13.26
CA PRO A 14 -15.02 11.55 -12.02
C PRO A 14 -15.45 10.17 -11.54
N LYS A 15 -14.75 9.13 -12.02
CA LYS A 15 -14.75 7.77 -11.45
C LYS A 15 -13.50 7.57 -10.60
N ILE A 16 -13.26 8.55 -9.74
CA ILE A 16 -12.13 8.64 -8.82
C ILE A 16 -12.72 8.50 -7.42
N TYR A 17 -12.30 7.48 -6.69
CA TYR A 17 -12.88 7.14 -5.39
C TYR A 17 -12.10 7.73 -4.23
N TYR A 18 -10.81 8.01 -4.42
CA TYR A 18 -9.93 8.53 -3.38
C TYR A 18 -8.73 9.25 -3.99
N THR A 19 -8.33 10.36 -3.37
CA THR A 19 -7.12 11.11 -3.70
C THR A 19 -6.35 11.38 -2.42
N ASP A 20 -5.06 11.08 -2.41
CA ASP A 20 -4.08 11.50 -1.40
C ASP A 20 -2.98 12.32 -2.10
N THR A 21 -2.05 12.88 -1.33
CA THR A 21 -0.96 13.74 -1.77
C THR A 21 -0.23 13.22 -3.02
N ASP A 22 0.01 11.90 -3.08
CA ASP A 22 0.80 11.24 -4.13
C ASP A 22 0.09 10.01 -4.74
N SER A 23 -1.17 9.74 -4.39
CA SER A 23 -1.87 8.53 -4.84
C SER A 23 -3.34 8.77 -5.18
N LEU A 24 -3.83 7.97 -6.13
CA LEU A 24 -5.17 8.07 -6.71
C LEU A 24 -5.77 6.67 -6.79
N TYR A 25 -6.99 6.49 -6.27
CA TYR A 25 -7.78 5.29 -6.55
C TYR A 25 -8.84 5.57 -7.59
N ILE A 26 -8.85 4.72 -8.61
CA ILE A 26 -9.68 4.85 -9.81
C ILE A 26 -10.54 3.60 -9.99
N SER A 27 -11.61 3.73 -10.76
CA SER A 27 -12.33 2.57 -11.30
C SER A 27 -11.42 1.66 -12.13
N SER A 28 -11.54 0.34 -11.91
CA SER A 28 -10.88 -0.69 -12.72
C SER A 28 -11.21 -0.56 -14.21
N SER A 29 -12.38 -0.02 -14.56
CA SER A 29 -12.76 0.28 -15.95
C SER A 29 -11.83 1.28 -16.67
N ASN A 30 -10.98 1.99 -15.92
CA ASN A 30 -9.99 2.90 -16.48
C ASN A 30 -8.58 2.29 -16.56
N TRP A 31 -8.40 1.05 -16.10
CA TRP A 31 -7.11 0.37 -16.07
C TRP A 31 -6.53 0.21 -17.47
N ASP A 32 -7.31 -0.31 -18.42
CA ASP A 32 -6.85 -0.56 -19.79
C ASP A 32 -6.40 0.73 -20.48
N LYS A 33 -7.15 1.83 -20.32
CA LYS A 33 -6.77 3.15 -20.85
C LYS A 33 -5.43 3.64 -20.32
N LEU A 34 -5.19 3.44 -19.03
CA LEU A 34 -3.91 3.82 -18.42
C LEU A 34 -2.78 2.90 -18.88
N ASN A 35 -3.06 1.61 -19.05
CA ASN A 35 -2.09 0.64 -19.55
C ASN A 35 -1.68 0.95 -21.00
N GLU A 36 -2.65 1.25 -21.87
CA GLU A 36 -2.43 1.68 -23.26
C GLU A 36 -1.62 2.99 -23.33
N ALA A 37 -1.86 3.92 -22.39
CA ALA A 37 -1.09 5.15 -22.27
C ALA A 37 0.31 4.95 -21.63
N GLY A 38 0.69 3.71 -21.31
CA GLY A 38 1.95 3.38 -20.66
C GLY A 38 2.07 3.95 -19.24
N LEU A 39 0.96 4.23 -18.57
CA LEU A 39 0.90 4.81 -17.22
C LEU A 39 0.80 3.76 -16.11
N VAL A 40 0.88 2.48 -16.43
CA VAL A 40 0.84 1.35 -15.50
C VAL A 40 2.20 0.66 -15.46
N SER A 41 2.68 0.34 -14.26
CA SER A 41 3.88 -0.48 -14.04
C SER A 41 3.95 -0.94 -12.59
N GLU A 42 4.38 -2.18 -12.39
CA GLU A 42 4.63 -2.71 -11.05
C GLU A 42 5.94 -2.21 -10.43
N ASN A 43 6.86 -1.71 -11.25
CA ASN A 43 8.25 -1.47 -10.85
C ASN A 43 8.70 -0.01 -11.06
N GLU A 44 8.01 0.76 -11.89
CA GLU A 44 8.39 2.14 -12.18
C GLU A 44 7.72 3.14 -11.25
N TYR A 45 8.48 4.18 -10.91
CA TYR A 45 7.96 5.31 -10.15
C TYR A 45 6.95 6.12 -10.98
N CYS A 46 6.00 6.78 -10.30
CA CYS A 46 4.94 7.57 -10.93
C CYS A 46 4.03 6.79 -11.91
N LYS A 47 3.93 5.47 -11.77
CA LYS A 47 3.00 4.62 -12.52
C LYS A 47 1.92 4.03 -11.60
N GLY A 48 0.76 3.73 -12.19
CA GLY A 48 -0.30 2.99 -11.54
C GLY A 48 0.12 1.53 -11.33
N LYS A 49 -0.24 0.96 -10.19
CA LYS A 49 0.01 -0.45 -9.85
C LYS A 49 -1.27 -1.09 -9.33
N ASN A 50 -1.38 -2.40 -9.47
CA ASN A 50 -2.53 -3.13 -8.95
C ASN A 50 -2.11 -3.89 -7.69
N ASP A 51 -2.09 -3.19 -6.56
CA ASP A 51 -1.80 -3.82 -5.28
C ASP A 51 -2.89 -4.80 -4.84
N TYR A 52 -4.10 -4.80 -5.42
CA TYR A 52 -5.29 -5.47 -4.86
C TYR A 52 -5.77 -6.68 -5.67
N GLY A 53 -5.21 -6.92 -6.86
CA GLY A 53 -5.57 -8.06 -7.71
C GLY A 53 -6.88 -7.81 -8.45
N ASP A 54 -7.75 -8.81 -8.48
CA ASP A 54 -9.07 -8.72 -9.12
C ASP A 54 -10.12 -8.00 -8.25
N GLY A 55 -9.75 -7.59 -7.04
CA GLY A 55 -10.65 -6.93 -6.08
C GLY A 55 -10.51 -5.41 -6.00
N GLY A 56 -11.58 -4.78 -5.51
CA GLY A 56 -11.63 -3.35 -5.19
C GLY A 56 -11.59 -3.11 -3.69
N ILE A 57 -10.96 -2.02 -3.25
CA ILE A 57 -10.98 -1.61 -1.84
C ILE A 57 -12.40 -1.12 -1.51
N ILE A 58 -13.01 -1.70 -0.48
CA ILE A 58 -14.29 -1.22 0.07
C ILE A 58 -14.08 -0.43 1.36
N PHE A 59 -13.01 -0.74 2.10
CA PHE A 59 -12.65 -0.05 3.33
C PHE A 59 -11.15 -0.02 3.48
N GLY A 60 -10.61 1.09 3.97
CA GLY A 60 -9.19 1.26 4.23
C GLY A 60 -8.95 2.05 5.51
N LEU A 61 -8.15 1.49 6.42
CA LEU A 61 -7.76 2.09 7.69
C LEU A 61 -6.23 2.17 7.75
N TYR A 62 -5.68 3.35 8.03
CA TYR A 62 -4.28 3.47 8.36
C TYR A 62 -4.06 3.00 9.80
N LEU A 63 -3.31 1.91 9.96
CA LEU A 63 -2.95 1.41 11.28
C LEU A 63 -1.76 2.20 11.84
N ALA A 64 -0.84 2.61 10.97
CA ALA A 64 0.39 3.33 11.29
C ALA A 64 0.81 4.21 10.11
N PRO A 65 1.81 5.10 10.28
CA PRO A 65 2.49 5.71 9.15
C PRO A 65 2.91 4.63 8.14
N LYS A 66 2.46 4.77 6.89
CA LYS A 66 2.75 3.86 5.77
C LYS A 66 2.19 2.42 5.90
N VAL A 67 1.40 2.09 6.92
CA VAL A 67 0.73 0.79 7.04
C VAL A 67 -0.77 0.97 6.91
N LYS A 68 -1.35 0.35 5.88
CA LYS A 68 -2.79 0.43 5.61
C LYS A 68 -3.41 -0.96 5.63
N TYR A 69 -4.42 -1.14 6.46
CA TYR A 69 -5.29 -2.30 6.45
C TYR A 69 -6.47 -2.02 5.51
N ASN A 70 -6.75 -2.92 4.58
CA ASN A 70 -7.84 -2.77 3.62
C ASN A 70 -8.74 -3.99 3.70
N ILE A 71 -10.04 -3.78 3.55
CA ILE A 71 -10.98 -4.82 3.17
C ILE A 71 -11.22 -4.65 1.68
N ILE A 72 -11.02 -5.74 0.94
CA ILE A 72 -11.26 -5.79 -0.51
C ILE A 72 -12.45 -6.69 -0.79
N LEU A 73 -13.24 -6.33 -1.81
CA LEU A 73 -14.25 -7.20 -2.39
C LEU A 73 -13.70 -7.71 -3.72
N THR A 74 -13.47 -9.02 -3.82
CA THR A 74 -13.01 -9.65 -5.05
C THR A 74 -14.12 -9.81 -6.08
N SER A 75 -13.77 -10.12 -7.32
CA SER A 75 -14.72 -10.19 -8.43
C SER A 75 -15.79 -11.29 -8.26
N ASP A 76 -15.48 -12.31 -7.46
CA ASP A 76 -16.36 -13.39 -7.01
C ASP A 76 -17.28 -13.00 -5.83
N GLY A 77 -17.21 -11.74 -5.36
CA GLY A 77 -18.02 -11.25 -4.25
C GLY A 77 -17.49 -11.65 -2.86
N VAL A 78 -16.27 -12.17 -2.76
CA VAL A 78 -15.67 -12.56 -1.47
C VAL A 78 -14.97 -11.36 -0.82
N LEU A 79 -15.23 -11.17 0.48
CA LEU A 79 -14.49 -10.21 1.29
C LEU A 79 -13.14 -10.79 1.69
N LYS A 80 -12.06 -10.04 1.42
CA LYS A 80 -10.70 -10.41 1.83
C LYS A 80 -10.02 -9.27 2.57
N GLU A 81 -9.18 -9.63 3.51
CA GLU A 81 -8.34 -8.67 4.22
C GLU A 81 -7.01 -8.51 3.49
N LYS A 82 -6.56 -7.26 3.34
CA LYS A 82 -5.29 -6.96 2.67
C LYS A 82 -4.55 -5.81 3.32
N LYS A 83 -3.34 -6.11 3.80
CA LYS A 83 -2.44 -5.12 4.38
C LYS A 83 -1.46 -4.63 3.31
N THR A 84 -1.37 -3.32 3.14
CA THR A 84 -0.44 -2.67 2.22
C THR A 84 0.55 -1.81 2.99
N PHE A 85 1.82 -1.90 2.60
CA PHE A 85 2.92 -1.15 3.19
C PHE A 85 3.46 -0.17 2.15
N LYS A 86 3.22 1.12 2.35
CA LYS A 86 3.64 2.19 1.44
C LYS A 86 5.14 2.44 1.60
N GLY A 87 5.92 2.27 0.54
CA GLY A 87 7.37 2.53 0.55
C GLY A 87 8.24 1.38 1.08
N TYR A 88 7.65 0.25 1.46
CA TYR A 88 8.37 -0.98 1.80
C TYR A 88 8.17 -1.99 0.66
N LYS A 89 8.88 -1.83 -0.47
CA LYS A 89 8.90 -2.85 -1.55
C LYS A 89 10.30 -3.48 -1.61
N LYS A 90 10.30 -4.77 -1.99
CA LYS A 90 11.34 -5.81 -2.19
C LYS A 90 12.72 -5.38 -2.75
N THR A 91 12.91 -4.12 -3.11
CA THR A 91 14.10 -3.58 -3.80
C THR A 91 15.11 -2.90 -2.87
N PHE A 92 14.82 -2.71 -1.58
CA PHE A 92 15.90 -2.67 -0.60
C PHE A 92 16.43 -4.10 -0.46
N LYS A 93 17.46 -4.43 -1.25
CA LYS A 93 18.22 -5.69 -1.18
C LYS A 93 18.34 -6.12 0.29
N GLY A 94 17.58 -7.15 0.68
CA GLY A 94 17.61 -7.71 2.04
C GLY A 94 16.25 -7.85 2.71
N TYR A 95 15.31 -6.92 2.52
CA TYR A 95 14.18 -6.78 3.46
C TYR A 95 12.89 -7.51 3.07
N SER A 96 12.97 -8.54 2.22
CA SER A 96 11.77 -9.20 1.67
C SER A 96 11.05 -10.13 2.64
N ASN A 97 11.72 -10.59 3.71
CA ASN A 97 11.14 -11.39 4.79
C ASN A 97 10.75 -10.55 6.02
N ASP A 98 11.05 -9.25 5.99
CA ASP A 98 11.09 -8.35 7.13
C ASP A 98 9.73 -7.68 7.36
N LYS A 99 8.66 -8.44 7.12
CA LYS A 99 7.31 -7.94 7.25
C LYS A 99 6.88 -8.12 8.68
N ILE A 100 6.83 -7.02 9.42
CA ILE A 100 6.11 -6.96 10.69
C ILE A 100 4.66 -7.45 10.47
N SER A 101 4.23 -8.45 11.23
CA SER A 101 2.85 -8.92 11.20
C SER A 101 1.92 -7.89 11.86
N VAL A 102 0.59 -8.08 11.78
CA VAL A 102 -0.31 -7.19 12.53
C VAL A 102 -0.21 -7.41 14.02
N ASP A 103 0.02 -8.64 14.46
CA ASP A 103 0.16 -8.94 15.87
C ASP A 103 1.42 -8.28 16.43
N ASP A 104 2.52 -8.31 15.66
CA ASP A 104 3.73 -7.56 15.98
C ASP A 104 3.46 -6.05 16.03
N TYR A 105 2.70 -5.51 15.08
CA TYR A 105 2.33 -4.09 15.09
C TYR A 105 1.47 -3.71 16.32
N ILE A 106 0.49 -4.55 16.69
CA ILE A 106 -0.36 -4.36 17.85
C ILE A 106 0.48 -4.43 19.14
N GLN A 107 1.42 -5.35 19.22
CA GLN A 107 2.38 -5.44 20.32
C GLN A 107 3.22 -4.16 20.44
N LEU A 108 3.84 -3.70 19.33
CA LEU A 108 4.57 -2.43 19.28
C LEU A 108 3.69 -1.24 19.65
N ALA A 109 2.43 -1.21 19.19
CA ALA A 109 1.49 -0.14 19.52
C ALA A 109 1.09 -0.15 21.00
N SER A 110 1.13 -1.31 21.63
CA SER A 110 0.89 -1.51 23.05
C SER A 110 2.14 -1.31 23.91
N GLY A 111 3.26 -0.88 23.31
CA GLY A 111 4.53 -0.61 24.00
C GLY A 111 5.40 -1.84 24.27
N HIS A 112 5.13 -2.97 23.64
CA HIS A 112 5.92 -4.20 23.74
C HIS A 112 6.85 -4.33 22.53
N ASP A 113 8.02 -4.92 22.72
CA ASP A 113 8.94 -5.20 21.63
C ASP A 113 8.48 -6.40 20.79
N ALA A 114 8.66 -6.34 19.47
CA ALA A 114 8.42 -7.46 18.56
C ALA A 114 9.75 -7.91 17.92
N SER A 115 10.06 -9.20 18.04
CA SER A 115 11.21 -9.85 17.39
C SER A 115 10.72 -10.73 16.23
N ASN A 116 11.01 -10.32 14.99
CA ASN A 116 10.87 -11.18 13.81
C ASN A 116 12.25 -11.75 13.41
N GLU A 117 12.47 -12.30 12.21
CA GLU A 117 13.74 -12.95 11.76
C GLU A 117 15.06 -12.14 12.03
N PHE A 118 14.96 -10.86 12.39
CA PHE A 118 16.07 -10.07 12.93
C PHE A 118 16.26 -10.33 14.41
N LYS A 119 17.47 -10.72 14.82
CA LYS A 119 17.89 -10.83 16.23
C LYS A 119 17.82 -9.50 17.02
N LYS A 120 17.27 -8.43 16.45
CA LYS A 120 17.14 -7.10 17.06
C LYS A 120 15.67 -6.66 17.08
N PRO A 121 15.24 -6.04 18.19
CA PRO A 121 13.86 -5.57 18.34
C PRO A 121 13.55 -4.41 17.39
N TRP A 122 12.34 -4.42 16.84
CA TRP A 122 11.78 -3.28 16.13
C TRP A 122 11.33 -2.24 17.17
N GLU A 123 11.69 -0.97 16.99
CA GLU A 123 11.36 0.08 17.94
C GLU A 123 10.30 1.03 17.37
N LYS A 124 9.34 1.45 18.20
CA LYS A 124 8.40 2.52 17.84
C LYS A 124 8.81 3.80 18.53
N SER A 125 9.05 4.85 17.75
CA SER A 125 9.33 6.20 18.26
C SER A 125 8.27 7.20 17.78
N PHE A 126 8.01 8.22 18.60
CA PHE A 126 7.10 9.31 18.22
C PHE A 126 7.59 10.07 16.98
N THR A 127 8.90 10.20 16.81
CA THR A 127 9.51 11.02 15.75
C THR A 127 9.61 10.28 14.42
N ASN A 128 9.96 8.98 14.45
CA ASN A 128 10.28 8.22 13.24
C ASN A 128 9.27 7.11 12.93
N GLY A 129 8.25 6.92 13.77
CA GLY A 129 7.31 5.81 13.64
C GLY A 129 8.00 4.48 13.98
N VAL A 130 7.72 3.43 13.20
CA VAL A 130 8.37 2.12 13.34
C VAL A 130 9.76 2.15 12.70
N VAL A 131 10.79 1.92 13.49
CA VAL A 131 12.20 1.91 13.09
C VAL A 131 12.61 0.48 12.74
N ILE A 132 13.10 0.29 11.51
CA ILE A 132 13.61 -1.00 11.04
C ILE A 132 14.99 -1.24 11.68
N PRO A 133 15.22 -2.41 12.32
CA PRO A 133 16.54 -2.76 12.82
C PRO A 133 17.53 -2.88 11.65
N LYS A 134 18.65 -2.16 11.73
CA LYS A 134 19.75 -2.36 10.79
C LYS A 134 20.61 -3.52 11.29
N ASP A 135 20.86 -4.51 10.43
CA ASP A 135 22.01 -5.38 10.61
C ASP A 135 23.30 -4.57 10.43
N LYS A 136 24.32 -4.88 11.25
CA LYS A 136 25.65 -4.31 11.11
C LYS A 136 26.43 -5.10 10.07
#